data_AF-A0A2H9PDC6-F1
#
_entry.id   AF-A0A2H9PDC6-F1
#
_cell.length_a   1.000
_cell.length_b   1.000
_cell.length_c   1.000
_cell.angle_alpha   90.00
_cell.angle_beta   90.00
_cell.angle_gamma   90.00
#
_symmetry.space_group_name_H-M   'P 1'
#
loop_
_entity.id
_entity.type
_entity.pdbx_description
1 polymer ?
#
loop_
_entity_poly.entity_id
_entity_poly.type
_entity_poly.pdbx_seq_one_letter_code
_entity_poly.pdbx_strand_id
1 'polypeptide(L)'
;VESLPATTADVTLEEVRKRVGDNICLMGNIQTRYLDYCSREELDAIIKTAIHQGGKNGAFVLIPTGAPVVSPLQGQTKENIKQYFESAHKYGQYPLK
;
A
#
# COMPACT_ATOMS: atom_id res chain seq x y z
N VAL A 1 -21.09 17.01 2.59
CA VAL A 1 -20.82 16.59 1.20
C VAL A 1 -19.31 16.43 1.10
N GLU A 2 -18.80 15.20 1.09
CA GLU A 2 -17.37 14.97 0.85
C GLU A 2 -17.06 15.45 -0.56
N SER A 3 -16.11 16.38 -0.70
CA SER A 3 -15.69 16.86 -2.01
C SER A 3 -14.73 15.86 -2.63
N LEU A 4 -15.24 15.00 -3.52
CA LEU A 4 -14.42 14.24 -4.47
C LEU A 4 -13.82 15.25 -5.46
N PRO A 5 -12.51 15.53 -5.33
CA PRO A 5 -11.50 14.70 -6.01
C PRO A 5 -10.45 14.05 -5.08
N ALA A 6 -10.60 14.17 -3.75
CA ALA A 6 -9.54 13.89 -2.78
C ALA A 6 -9.44 12.44 -2.23
N THR A 7 -9.83 11.40 -2.98
CA THR A 7 -9.79 10.01 -2.46
C THR A 7 -8.71 9.13 -3.08
N THR A 8 -7.94 9.64 -4.04
CA THR A 8 -6.85 8.90 -4.70
C THR A 8 -5.61 9.76 -4.78
N ALA A 9 -4.46 9.22 -4.38
CA ALA A 9 -3.18 9.88 -4.61
C ALA A 9 -2.97 10.13 -6.11
N ASP A 10 -2.50 11.31 -6.47
CA ASP A 10 -2.16 11.75 -7.83
C ASP A 10 -0.65 11.63 -8.11
N VAL A 11 0.11 11.05 -7.19
CA VAL A 11 1.56 10.85 -7.28
C VAL A 11 1.95 9.42 -6.91
N THR A 12 2.98 8.92 -7.58
CA THR A 12 3.61 7.63 -7.29
C THR A 12 4.62 7.75 -6.15
N LEU A 13 4.93 6.64 -5.47
CA LEU A 13 5.99 6.62 -4.46
C LEU A 13 7.37 6.93 -5.07
N GLU A 14 7.58 6.59 -6.34
CA GLU A 14 8.80 6.93 -7.07
C GLU A 14 8.94 8.45 -7.27
N GLU A 15 7.87 9.15 -7.64
CA GLU A 15 7.88 10.61 -7.78
C GLU A 15 8.11 11.30 -6.43
N VAL A 16 7.48 10.78 -5.36
CA VAL A 16 7.73 11.29 -4.00
C VAL A 16 9.20 11.10 -3.65
N ARG A 17 9.76 9.91 -3.86
CA ARG A 17 11.18 9.62 -3.59
C ARG A 17 12.12 10.55 -4.35
N LYS A 18 11.84 10.81 -5.64
CA LYS A 18 12.62 11.76 -6.46
C LYS A 18 12.62 13.18 -5.89
N ARG A 19 11.52 13.61 -5.25
CA ARG A 19 11.37 14.95 -4.68
C ARG A 19 12.00 15.09 -3.29
N VAL A 20 11.86 14.07 -2.44
CA VAL A 20 12.29 14.14 -1.02
C VAL A 20 13.67 13.52 -0.77
N GLY A 21 14.20 12.74 -1.71
CA GLY A 21 15.48 12.05 -1.59
C GLY A 21 15.44 10.80 -0.71
N ASP A 22 16.63 10.25 -0.44
CA ASP A 22 16.80 8.96 0.25
C ASP A 22 16.93 9.08 1.78
N ASN A 23 16.99 10.31 2.31
CA ASN A 23 17.19 10.58 3.74
C ASN A 23 15.88 10.61 4.57
N ILE A 24 14.74 10.35 3.95
CA ILE A 24 13.41 10.38 4.58
C ILE A 24 12.77 8.99 4.48
N CYS A 25 12.15 8.54 5.56
CA CYS A 25 11.31 7.35 5.54
C CYS A 25 9.94 7.67 4.95
N LEU A 26 9.56 6.95 3.89
CA LEU A 26 8.21 7.02 3.33
C LEU A 26 7.29 6.04 4.06
N MET A 27 6.05 6.45 4.33
CA MET A 27 5.02 5.59 4.93
C MET A 27 3.75 5.68 4.11
N GLY A 28 3.15 4.55 3.74
CA GLY A 28 1.96 4.51 2.88
C GLY A 28 1.93 3.22 2.06
N ASN A 29 1.20 3.11 0.94
CA ASN A 29 0.24 4.04 0.32
C ASN A 29 -1.06 3.31 -0.07
N ILE A 30 -1.33 2.16 0.56
CA ILE A 30 -2.37 1.24 0.12
C ILE A 30 -3.74 1.82 0.47
N GLN A 31 -4.50 2.23 -0.53
CA GLN A 31 -5.83 2.78 -0.29
C GLN A 31 -6.71 1.70 0.35
N THR A 32 -7.41 2.03 1.44
CA THR A 32 -8.25 1.07 2.19
C THR A 32 -9.25 0.35 1.27
N ARG A 33 -9.80 1.05 0.26
CA ARG A 33 -10.71 0.46 -0.74
C ARG A 33 -10.13 -0.74 -1.50
N TYR A 34 -8.81 -0.83 -1.65
CA TYR A 34 -8.19 -1.99 -2.31
C TYR A 34 -8.33 -3.25 -1.46
N LEU A 35 -8.34 -3.11 -0.12
CA LEU A 35 -8.62 -4.22 0.77
C LEU A 35 -10.07 -4.70 0.64
N ASP A 36 -11.00 -3.81 0.34
CA ASP A 36 -12.43 -4.16 0.25
C ASP A 36 -12.82 -4.74 -1.12
N TYR A 37 -12.24 -4.23 -2.21
CA TYR A 37 -12.77 -4.49 -3.55
C TYR A 37 -11.83 -5.18 -4.53
N CYS A 38 -10.51 -5.17 -4.31
CA CYS A 38 -9.58 -5.80 -5.26
C CYS A 38 -9.68 -7.32 -5.22
N SER A 39 -9.32 -7.92 -6.35
CA SER A 39 -8.92 -9.34 -6.39
C SER A 39 -7.60 -9.54 -5.63
N ARG A 40 -7.29 -10.79 -5.28
CA ARG A 40 -6.02 -11.12 -4.61
C ARG A 40 -4.81 -10.79 -5.50
N GLU A 41 -4.94 -11.05 -6.79
CA GLU A 41 -3.90 -10.82 -7.80
C GLU A 41 -3.66 -9.31 -8.00
N GLU A 42 -4.72 -8.52 -8.07
CA GLU A 42 -4.63 -7.06 -8.14
C GLU A 42 -3.95 -6.51 -6.89
N LEU A 43 -4.36 -6.98 -5.71
CA LEU A 43 -3.79 -6.52 -4.43
C LEU A 43 -2.30 -6.89 -4.31
N ASP A 44 -1.92 -8.10 -4.72
CA ASP A 44 -0.51 -8.53 -4.75
C ASP A 44 0.34 -7.63 -5.66
N ALA A 45 -0.17 -7.31 -6.86
CA ALA A 45 0.52 -6.43 -7.80
C ALA A 45 0.67 -4.99 -7.27
N ILE A 46 -0.37 -4.45 -6.63
CA ILE A 46 -0.36 -3.12 -6.01
C ILE A 46 0.69 -3.07 -4.89
N ILE A 47 0.69 -4.07 -4.00
CA ILE A 47 1.63 -4.12 -2.86
C ILE A 47 3.07 -4.30 -3.32
N LYS A 48 3.29 -5.19 -4.29
CA LYS A 48 4.60 -5.36 -4.94
C LYS A 48 5.12 -4.02 -5.47
N THR A 49 4.28 -3.30 -6.21
CA THR A 49 4.61 -1.99 -6.79
C THR A 49 4.94 -0.98 -5.71
N ALA A 50 4.13 -0.89 -4.66
CA ALA A 50 4.33 0.03 -3.54
C ALA A 50 5.69 -0.21 -2.85
N ILE A 51 6.02 -1.48 -2.57
CA ILE A 51 7.28 -1.85 -1.92
C ILE A 51 8.48 -1.51 -2.81
N HIS A 52 8.47 -1.86 -4.09
CA HIS A 52 9.60 -1.56 -4.97
C HIS A 52 9.79 -0.07 -5.22
N GLN A 53 8.71 0.70 -5.35
CA GLN A 53 8.81 2.14 -5.56
C GLN A 53 9.21 2.89 -4.27
N GLY A 54 8.57 2.58 -3.15
CA GLY A 54 8.79 3.27 -1.88
C GLY A 54 10.11 2.87 -1.20
N GLY A 55 10.44 1.58 -1.24
CA GLY A 55 11.61 1.01 -0.59
C GLY A 55 12.90 1.09 -1.41
N LYS A 56 12.85 1.59 -2.66
CA LYS A 56 14.04 1.90 -3.44
C LYS A 56 14.93 2.86 -2.64
N ASN A 57 16.20 2.49 -2.48
CA ASN A 57 17.21 3.21 -1.70
C ASN A 57 16.92 3.33 -0.19
N GLY A 58 15.99 2.52 0.33
CA GLY A 58 15.79 2.31 1.77
C GLY A 58 14.73 3.21 2.42
N ALA A 59 14.28 2.76 3.59
CA ALA A 59 13.28 3.40 4.46
C ALA A 59 11.88 3.56 3.83
N PHE A 60 11.11 2.46 3.82
CA PHE A 60 9.69 2.45 3.52
C PHE A 60 8.90 1.61 4.52
N VAL A 61 7.81 2.17 5.05
CA VAL A 61 6.84 1.47 5.90
C VAL A 61 5.54 1.30 5.11
N LEU A 62 5.21 0.05 4.79
CA LEU A 62 3.96 -0.28 4.13
C LEU A 62 2.80 -0.16 5.14
N ILE A 63 1.93 0.81 4.95
CA ILE A 63 0.69 0.98 5.71
C ILE A 63 -0.48 1.33 4.79
N PRO A 64 -1.71 0.88 5.11
CA PRO A 64 -2.89 1.39 4.44
C PRO A 64 -3.18 2.86 4.81
N THR A 65 -3.93 3.56 3.96
CA THR A 65 -4.37 4.96 4.21
C THR A 65 -5.36 5.09 5.36
N GLY A 66 -5.92 3.98 5.81
CA GLY A 66 -6.90 3.89 6.89
C GLY A 66 -7.22 2.44 7.22
N ALA A 67 -7.79 2.21 8.41
CA ALA A 67 -8.20 0.90 8.85
C ALA A 67 -9.65 0.60 8.42
N PRO A 68 -10.03 -0.68 8.24
CA PRO A 68 -11.44 -1.06 8.16
C PRO A 68 -12.20 -0.58 9.41
N VAL A 69 -13.34 0.08 9.21
CA VAL A 69 -14.15 0.67 10.30
C VAL A 69 -15.37 -0.18 10.69
N VAL A 70 -15.52 -1.37 10.09
CA VAL A 70 -16.69 -2.24 10.29
C VAL A 70 -16.33 -3.52 11.05
N SER A 71 -17.24 -3.97 11.92
CA SER A 71 -17.13 -5.24 12.64
C SER A 71 -18.49 -5.96 12.65
N PRO A 72 -18.57 -7.22 12.17
CA PRO A 72 -17.48 -8.03 11.66
C PRO A 72 -17.01 -7.60 10.26
N LEU A 73 -15.73 -7.84 9.94
CA LEU A 73 -15.22 -7.67 8.58
C LEU A 73 -15.91 -8.63 7.60
N GLN A 74 -16.17 -8.15 6.38
CA GLN A 74 -16.67 -8.97 5.28
C GLN A 74 -15.65 -10.07 4.90
N GLY A 75 -16.14 -11.16 4.30
CA GLY A 75 -15.30 -12.30 3.91
C GLY A 75 -14.16 -11.90 2.98
N GLN A 76 -14.44 -11.13 1.94
CA GLN A 76 -13.43 -10.65 0.99
C GLN A 76 -12.39 -9.75 1.65
N THR A 77 -12.81 -8.74 2.43
CA THR A 77 -11.89 -7.86 3.16
C THR A 77 -10.94 -8.65 4.08
N LYS A 78 -11.43 -9.69 4.77
CA LYS A 78 -10.57 -10.56 5.60
C LYS A 78 -9.50 -11.28 4.79
N GLU A 79 -9.87 -11.87 3.65
CA GLU A 79 -8.92 -12.57 2.78
C GLU A 79 -7.91 -11.61 2.14
N ASN A 80 -8.35 -10.40 1.79
CA ASN A 80 -7.47 -9.36 1.27
C ASN A 80 -6.50 -8.83 2.32
N ILE A 81 -6.91 -8.70 3.58
CA ILE A 81 -5.98 -8.37 4.68
C ILE A 81 -4.91 -9.45 4.86
N LYS A 82 -5.28 -10.74 4.73
CA LYS A 82 -4.28 -11.82 4.74
C LYS A 82 -3.32 -11.71 3.56
N GLN A 83 -3.86 -11.53 2.34
CA GLN A 83 -3.06 -11.32 1.13
C GLN A 83 -2.13 -10.12 1.29
N TYR A 84 -2.57 -9.05 1.96
CA TYR A 84 -1.74 -7.88 2.23
C TYR A 84 -0.47 -8.25 3.02
N PHE A 85 -0.62 -9.01 4.10
CA PHE A 85 0.53 -9.44 4.91
C PHE A 85 1.40 -10.48 4.18
N GLU A 86 0.79 -11.39 3.42
CA GLU A 86 1.51 -12.36 2.59
C GLU A 86 2.39 -11.66 1.54
N SER A 87 1.84 -10.71 0.79
CA SER A 87 2.58 -9.92 -0.20
C SER A 87 3.65 -9.04 0.47
N ALA A 88 3.34 -8.42 1.62
CA ALA A 88 4.31 -7.64 2.38
C ALA A 88 5.51 -8.50 2.82
N HIS A 89 5.26 -9.71 3.32
CA HIS A 89 6.33 -10.64 3.71
C HIS A 89 7.14 -11.15 2.51
N LYS A 90 6.47 -11.39 1.38
CA LYS A 90 7.09 -11.87 0.13
C LYS A 90 8.01 -10.84 -0.50
N TYR A 91 7.61 -9.57 -0.56
CA TYR A 91 8.34 -8.53 -1.30
C TYR A 91 9.14 -7.57 -0.40
N GLY A 92 8.81 -7.46 0.89
CA GLY A 92 9.38 -6.47 1.81
C GLY A 92 10.70 -6.85 2.48
N GLN A 93 11.40 -7.87 2.00
CA GLN A 93 12.69 -8.29 2.56
C GLN A 93 13.83 -7.49 1.94
N TYR A 94 14.64 -6.84 2.76
CA TYR A 94 15.83 -6.12 2.31
C TYR A 94 17.07 -7.04 2.22
N PRO A 95 17.99 -6.83 1.24
CA PRO A 95 17.83 -5.92 0.10
C PRO A 95 16.66 -6.39 -0.77
N LEU A 96 15.86 -5.44 -1.27
CA LEU A 96 14.71 -5.76 -2.12
C LEU A 96 15.22 -6.53 -3.34
N LYS A 97 14.59 -7.68 -3.61
CA LYS A 97 14.89 -8.56 -4.73
C LYS A 97 14.33 -8.04 -6.04
#